data_AF-A0A3C0AR35-F1
#
_entry.id   AF-A0A3C0AR35-F1
#
_cell.length_a   1.000
_cell.length_b   1.000
_cell.length_c   1.000
_cell.angle_alpha   90.00
_cell.angle_beta   90.00
_cell.angle_gamma   90.00
#
_symmetry.space_group_name_H-M   'P 1'
#
loop_
_entity.id
_entity.type
_entity.pdbx_description
1 polymer ?
#
loop_
_entity_poly.entity_id
_entity_poly.type
_entity_poly.pdbx_seq_one_letter_code
_entity_poly.pdbx_strand_id
1 'polypeptide(L)'
;MEKRDAPWIVTPIQLASDQEIVIEAGVEIHAKKGEFKAATASLLNASLKENIKLTGTGAILQMRRADYDAAPYQKAESRNGISVRSCSNVTVSGLVIRETGGDGVYLGVSKRGVTN
;
A
#
# COMPACT_ATOMS: atom_id res chain seq x y z
N MET A 1 7.22 -17.14 -19.41
CA MET A 1 7.33 -16.00 -18.47
C MET A 1 7.80 -16.57 -17.15
N GLU A 2 8.93 -16.09 -16.63
CA GLU A 2 9.52 -16.63 -15.40
C GLU A 2 8.69 -16.17 -14.21
N LYS A 3 8.00 -17.10 -13.55
CA LYS A 3 7.20 -16.81 -12.36
C LYS A 3 8.13 -16.91 -11.15
N ARG A 4 8.20 -15.85 -10.36
CA ARG A 4 8.98 -15.85 -9.13
C ARG A 4 8.23 -16.63 -8.05
N ASP A 5 8.86 -17.64 -7.46
CA ASP A 5 8.25 -18.50 -6.43
C ASP A 5 8.23 -17.88 -5.02
N ALA A 6 8.86 -16.71 -4.85
CA ALA A 6 8.95 -16.02 -3.58
C ALA A 6 8.27 -14.63 -3.63
N PRO A 7 7.62 -14.18 -2.53
CA PRO A 7 7.06 -12.85 -2.44
C PRO A 7 8.10 -11.74 -2.62
N TRP A 8 7.67 -10.61 -3.17
CA TRP A 8 8.45 -9.38 -3.23
C TRP A 8 8.45 -8.71 -1.85
N ILE A 9 9.58 -8.72 -1.17
CA ILE A 9 9.72 -8.07 0.13
C ILE A 9 10.07 -6.61 -0.06
N VAL A 10 9.20 -5.70 0.37
CA VAL A 10 9.32 -4.26 0.10
C VAL A 10 9.29 -3.40 1.36
N THR A 11 9.96 -2.25 1.29
CA THR A 11 9.73 -1.10 2.18
C THR A 11 8.53 -0.29 1.66
N PRO A 12 8.04 0.75 2.38
CA PRO A 12 7.00 1.63 1.84
C PRO A 12 7.33 2.14 0.42
N ILE A 13 6.36 2.06 -0.50
CA ILE A 13 6.51 2.46 -1.90
C ILE A 13 5.72 3.75 -2.15
N GLN A 14 6.44 4.78 -2.62
CA GLN A 14 5.86 6.04 -3.07
C GLN A 14 5.41 5.91 -4.53
N LEU A 15 4.13 6.13 -4.79
CA LEU A 15 3.58 6.19 -6.15
C LEU A 15 3.83 7.58 -6.77
N ALA A 16 3.96 7.60 -8.09
CA ALA A 16 4.20 8.79 -8.89
C ALA A 16 2.99 9.12 -9.77
N SER A 17 2.93 10.35 -10.31
CA SER A 17 1.93 10.68 -11.34
C SER A 17 2.23 9.93 -12.63
N ASP A 18 1.20 9.74 -13.47
CA ASP A 18 1.30 9.10 -14.78
C ASP A 18 1.92 7.68 -14.72
N GLN A 19 1.64 6.99 -13.61
CA GLN A 19 2.22 5.70 -13.30
C GLN A 19 1.20 4.58 -13.51
N GLU A 20 1.55 3.62 -14.35
CA GLU A 20 0.86 2.34 -14.45
C GLU A 20 1.72 1.22 -13.85
N ILE A 21 1.15 0.51 -12.87
CA ILE A 21 1.73 -0.68 -12.27
C ILE A 21 0.75 -1.84 -12.50
N VAL A 22 1.25 -2.88 -13.15
CA VAL A 22 0.57 -4.16 -13.32
C VAL A 22 1.25 -5.20 -12.44
N ILE A 23 0.52 -5.74 -11.49
CA ILE A 23 0.95 -6.83 -10.61
C ILE A 23 0.34 -8.12 -11.14
N GLU A 24 1.18 -8.99 -11.67
CA GLU A 24 0.74 -10.20 -12.38
C GLU A 24 0.04 -11.22 -11.47
N ALA A 25 -0.76 -12.09 -12.09
CA ALA A 25 -1.51 -13.10 -11.36
C ALA A 25 -0.58 -14.05 -10.57
N GLY A 26 -0.87 -14.19 -9.28
CA GLY A 26 -0.08 -14.99 -8.35
C GLY A 26 1.18 -14.32 -7.83
N VAL A 27 1.41 -13.03 -8.13
CA VAL A 27 2.44 -12.24 -7.46
C VAL A 27 1.95 -11.82 -6.07
N GLU A 28 2.82 -11.98 -5.09
CA GLU A 28 2.62 -11.45 -3.75
C GLU A 28 3.68 -10.38 -3.43
N ILE A 29 3.24 -9.26 -2.87
CA ILE A 29 4.08 -8.18 -2.34
C ILE A 29 3.88 -8.17 -0.83
N HIS A 30 4.97 -8.37 -0.09
CA HIS A 30 4.97 -8.46 1.36
C HIS A 30 5.72 -7.29 1.99
N ALA A 31 5.14 -6.72 3.04
CA ALA A 31 5.84 -5.76 3.89
C ALA A 31 7.10 -6.39 4.49
N LYS A 32 8.23 -5.68 4.41
CA LYS A 32 9.46 -6.04 5.12
C LYS A 32 9.26 -5.89 6.64
N LYS A 33 9.63 -6.95 7.38
CA LYS A 33 9.61 -6.98 8.84
C LYS A 33 10.48 -5.85 9.40
N GLY A 34 10.00 -5.14 10.42
CA GLY A 34 10.75 -4.09 11.09
C GLY A 34 10.79 -2.70 10.41
N GLU A 35 10.17 -2.49 9.24
CA GLU A 35 10.29 -1.21 8.50
C GLU A 35 9.15 -0.21 8.77
N PHE A 36 7.90 -0.67 8.78
CA PHE A 36 6.67 0.14 8.82
C PHE A 36 6.39 0.81 10.19
N LYS A 37 7.41 1.38 10.83
CA LYS A 37 7.40 1.85 12.23
C LYS A 37 6.49 3.05 12.43
N ALA A 38 6.43 3.97 11.46
CA ALA A 38 5.58 5.15 11.55
C ALA A 38 4.11 4.75 11.75
N ALA A 39 3.40 5.49 12.61
CA ALA A 39 2.00 5.23 12.96
C ALA A 39 1.05 5.26 11.74
N THR A 40 1.44 5.98 10.68
CA THR A 40 0.68 6.17 9.45
C THR A 40 1.32 5.49 8.23
N ALA A 41 2.31 4.61 8.44
CA ALA A 41 3.04 3.96 7.34
C ALA A 41 2.08 3.13 6.47
N SER A 42 2.23 3.19 5.16
CA SER A 42 1.44 2.38 4.22
C SER A 42 2.33 1.59 3.28
N LEU A 43 1.87 0.43 2.81
CA LEU A 43 2.62 -0.38 1.83
C LEU A 43 2.83 0.38 0.53
N LEU A 44 1.75 0.96 -0.01
CA LEU A 44 1.74 1.84 -1.16
C LEU A 44 1.11 3.16 -0.76
N ASN A 45 1.70 4.27 -1.19
CA ASN A 45 1.15 5.57 -0.88
C ASN A 45 1.28 6.57 -2.02
N ALA A 46 0.23 7.36 -2.21
CA ALA A 46 0.16 8.49 -3.13
C ALA A 46 -0.37 9.71 -2.39
N SER A 47 0.28 10.86 -2.59
CA SER A 47 -0.21 12.14 -2.08
C SER A 47 0.05 13.22 -3.13
N LEU A 48 -0.99 13.99 -3.48
CA LEU A 48 -0.91 15.03 -4.52
C LEU A 48 -0.36 14.48 -5.85
N LYS A 49 -0.94 13.36 -6.31
CA LYS A 49 -0.60 12.68 -7.57
C LYS A 49 -1.81 12.56 -8.48
N GLU A 50 -1.56 12.27 -9.74
CA GLU A 50 -2.61 12.09 -10.73
C GLU A 50 -2.31 10.95 -11.71
N ASN A 51 -3.35 10.42 -12.36
CA ASN A 51 -3.20 9.42 -13.42
C ASN A 51 -2.45 8.16 -12.96
N ILE A 52 -2.88 7.59 -11.83
CA ILE A 52 -2.30 6.36 -11.28
C ILE A 52 -3.18 5.17 -11.64
N LYS A 53 -2.58 4.11 -12.16
CA LYS A 53 -3.24 2.83 -12.36
C LYS A 53 -2.47 1.72 -11.68
N LEU A 54 -3.07 1.12 -10.66
CA LEU A 54 -2.54 -0.03 -9.94
C LEU A 54 -3.51 -1.20 -10.14
N THR A 55 -3.09 -2.19 -10.91
CA THR A 55 -3.93 -3.34 -11.23
C THR A 55 -3.21 -4.63 -10.91
N GLY A 56 -3.95 -5.66 -10.52
CA GLY A 56 -3.39 -7.00 -10.50
C GLY A 56 -4.47 -8.05 -10.33
N THR A 57 -4.47 -9.11 -11.12
CA THR A 57 -5.55 -10.10 -11.11
C THR A 57 -5.33 -11.10 -9.98
N GLY A 58 -5.96 -10.87 -8.82
CA GLY A 58 -5.80 -11.70 -7.63
C GLY A 58 -4.43 -11.59 -6.97
N ALA A 59 -3.65 -10.56 -7.33
CA ALA A 59 -2.36 -10.29 -6.71
C ALA A 59 -2.53 -9.89 -5.24
N ILE A 60 -1.58 -10.29 -4.40
CA ILE A 60 -1.68 -10.13 -2.94
C ILE A 60 -0.76 -9.01 -2.48
N LEU A 61 -1.33 -8.04 -1.78
CA LEU A 61 -0.62 -7.07 -0.96
C LEU A 61 -0.78 -7.49 0.51
N GLN A 62 0.29 -8.05 1.08
CA GLN A 62 0.28 -8.55 2.46
C GLN A 62 1.18 -7.70 3.35
N MET A 63 0.58 -7.10 4.36
CA MET A 63 1.33 -6.45 5.44
C MET A 63 1.61 -7.46 6.56
N ARG A 64 2.03 -6.97 7.74
CA ARG A 64 2.39 -7.82 8.89
C ARG A 64 1.75 -7.32 10.16
N ARG A 65 0.41 -7.34 10.26
CA ARG A 65 -0.34 -6.86 11.44
C ARG A 65 0.26 -7.36 12.76
N ALA A 66 0.54 -8.65 12.86
CA ALA A 66 1.14 -9.24 14.06
C ALA A 66 2.52 -8.66 14.46
N ASP A 67 3.28 -8.11 13.50
CA ASP A 67 4.55 -7.40 13.79
C ASP A 67 4.28 -6.05 14.47
N TYR A 68 3.17 -5.39 14.10
CA TYR A 68 2.82 -4.03 14.55
C TYR A 68 2.24 -3.99 15.97
N ASP A 69 1.82 -5.14 16.52
CA ASP A 69 1.29 -5.29 17.87
C ASP A 69 2.39 -5.38 18.95
N ALA A 70 3.66 -5.49 18.54
CA ALA A 70 4.80 -5.68 19.43
C ALA A 70 5.86 -4.58 19.28
N ALA A 71 6.75 -4.46 20.28
CA ALA A 71 7.93 -3.61 20.16
C ALA A 71 8.78 -4.02 18.94
N PRO A 72 9.36 -3.07 18.18
CA PRO A 72 9.52 -1.65 18.50
C PRO A 72 8.38 -0.75 17.99
N TYR A 73 7.25 -1.29 17.55
CA TYR A 73 6.17 -0.51 16.98
C TYR A 73 5.42 0.26 18.07
N GLN A 74 5.20 1.55 17.82
CA GLN A 74 4.22 2.30 18.59
C GLN A 74 2.81 1.83 18.21
N LYS A 75 1.92 1.69 19.20
CA LYS A 75 0.50 1.39 18.94
C LYS A 75 -0.08 2.46 18.03
N ALA A 76 -0.69 2.02 16.93
CA ALA A 76 -1.30 2.90 15.95
C ALA A 76 -2.34 2.13 15.13
N GLU A 77 -3.38 2.83 14.70
CA GLU A 77 -4.51 2.25 13.95
C GLU A 77 -4.44 2.56 12.45
N SER A 78 -3.36 3.20 11.96
CA SER A 78 -3.30 3.77 10.61
C SER A 78 -2.17 3.22 9.74
N ARG A 79 -1.82 1.93 9.92
CA ARG A 79 -0.85 1.25 9.05
C ARG A 79 -1.53 0.58 7.87
N ASN A 80 -1.80 1.37 6.84
CA ASN A 80 -2.74 1.00 5.77
C ASN A 80 -2.08 0.23 4.63
N GLY A 81 -2.85 -0.56 3.88
CA GLY A 81 -2.34 -1.22 2.68
C GLY A 81 -2.02 -0.21 1.58
N ILE A 82 -3.04 0.51 1.12
CA ILE A 82 -2.92 1.58 0.14
C ILE A 82 -3.43 2.88 0.75
N SER A 83 -2.64 3.95 0.71
CA SER A 83 -3.07 5.29 1.12
C SER A 83 -3.05 6.25 -0.07
N VAL A 84 -4.20 6.75 -0.49
CA VAL A 84 -4.34 7.78 -1.53
C VAL A 84 -4.85 9.07 -0.90
N ARG A 85 -4.10 10.16 -1.07
CA ARG A 85 -4.40 11.45 -0.43
C ARG A 85 -4.42 12.60 -1.44
N SER A 86 -5.56 13.27 -1.61
CA SER A 86 -5.70 14.39 -2.55
C SER A 86 -5.11 14.06 -3.93
N CYS A 87 -5.51 12.91 -4.50
CA CYS A 87 -5.06 12.47 -5.82
C CYS A 87 -6.26 12.40 -6.77
N SER A 88 -6.03 12.71 -8.04
CA SER A 88 -7.04 12.68 -9.11
C SER A 88 -6.80 11.50 -10.06
N ASN A 89 -7.86 10.99 -10.68
CA ASN A 89 -7.78 9.92 -11.69
C ASN A 89 -6.94 8.71 -11.24
N VAL A 90 -7.35 8.05 -10.16
CA VAL A 90 -6.69 6.86 -9.60
C VAL A 90 -7.55 5.62 -9.82
N THR A 91 -6.98 4.59 -10.44
CA THR A 91 -7.59 3.26 -10.58
C THR A 91 -6.83 2.25 -9.73
N VAL A 92 -7.55 1.55 -8.85
CA VAL A 92 -7.04 0.38 -8.11
C VAL A 92 -7.99 -0.79 -8.35
N SER A 93 -7.51 -1.89 -8.92
CA SER A 93 -8.40 -3.03 -9.24
C SER A 93 -7.73 -4.41 -9.18
N GLY A 94 -8.54 -5.41 -8.84
CA GLY A 94 -8.20 -6.84 -8.85
C GLY A 94 -7.35 -7.34 -7.68
N LEU A 95 -6.91 -6.47 -6.77
CA LEU A 95 -5.99 -6.81 -5.69
C LEU A 95 -6.68 -7.44 -4.49
N VAL A 96 -5.96 -8.29 -3.76
CA VAL A 96 -6.29 -8.71 -2.39
C VAL A 96 -5.35 -7.99 -1.42
N ILE A 97 -5.89 -7.27 -0.45
CA ILE A 97 -5.12 -6.56 0.57
C ILE A 97 -5.43 -7.19 1.93
N ARG A 98 -4.41 -7.62 2.67
CA ARG A 98 -4.61 -8.31 3.96
C ARG A 98 -3.50 -8.04 4.98
N GLU A 99 -3.81 -8.35 6.24
CA GLU A 99 -2.92 -8.19 7.40
C GLU A 99 -2.37 -6.76 7.56
N THR A 100 -3.17 -5.75 7.21
CA THR A 100 -2.88 -4.34 7.47
C THR A 100 -3.00 -4.05 8.96
N GLY A 101 -2.24 -3.06 9.45
CA GLY A 101 -2.42 -2.57 10.82
C GLY A 101 -3.52 -1.52 10.96
N GLY A 102 -3.94 -0.92 9.85
CA GLY A 102 -5.12 -0.06 9.71
C GLY A 102 -5.98 -0.51 8.54
N ASP A 103 -6.44 0.44 7.74
CA ASP A 103 -7.32 0.18 6.61
C ASP A 103 -6.63 -0.59 5.48
N GLY A 104 -7.37 -1.44 4.77
CA GLY A 104 -6.90 -2.03 3.51
C GLY A 104 -6.63 -0.94 2.47
N VAL A 105 -7.59 -0.04 2.28
CA VAL A 105 -7.50 1.14 1.41
C VAL A 105 -7.97 2.35 2.20
N TYR A 106 -7.13 3.37 2.24
CA TYR A 106 -7.43 4.66 2.85
C TYR A 106 -7.50 5.74 1.78
N LEU A 107 -8.61 6.48 1.76
CA LEU A 107 -8.81 7.66 0.94
C LEU A 107 -8.96 8.87 1.86
N GLY A 108 -8.16 9.90 1.65
CA GLY A 108 -8.20 11.08 2.50
C GLY A 108 -7.58 12.29 1.84
N VAL A 109 -7.35 13.35 2.62
CA VAL A 109 -6.72 14.57 2.13
C VAL A 109 -5.28 14.68 2.61
N SER A 110 -4.42 15.33 1.82
CA SER A 110 -3.01 15.55 2.17
C SER A 110 -2.84 16.63 3.24
N LYS A 111 -3.72 17.63 3.24
CA LYS A 111 -3.83 18.67 4.26
C LYS A 111 -5.24 19.26 4.27
N ARG A 112 -5.60 19.89 5.39
CA ARG A 112 -6.89 20.58 5.53
C ARG A 112 -7.05 21.63 4.42
N GLY A 113 -8.19 21.60 3.73
CA GLY A 113 -8.50 22.55 2.65
C GLY A 113 -8.04 22.12 1.24
N VAL A 114 -7.37 20.97 1.08
CA VAL A 114 -7.13 20.37 -0.24
C VAL A 114 -8.19 19.31 -0.49
N THR A 115 -8.92 19.42 -1.60
CA THR A 115 -9.93 18.43 -2.00
C THR A 115 -9.29 17.21 -2.66
N ASN A 116 -10.06 16.13 -2.71
CA ASN A 116 -9.76 14.99 -3.58
C ASN A 116 -10.20 15.28 -5.01
#